data_AF-V5FZC7-F1
#
_entry.id   AF-V5FZC7-F1
#
_cell.length_a   1.000
_cell.length_b   1.000
_cell.length_c   1.000
_cell.angle_alpha   90.00
_cell.angle_beta   90.00
_cell.angle_gamma   90.00
#
_symmetry.space_group_name_H-M   'P 1'
#
loop_
_entity.id
_entity.type
_entity.pdbx_description
1 polymer ?
#
loop_
_entity_poly.entity_id
_entity_poly.type
_entity_poly.pdbx_seq_one_letter_code
_entity_poly.pdbx_strand_id
1 'polypeptide(L)'
;VIHLLAAERAHNFAVLASKYRLFPKTRYEDPELLKVKIFGKEFSNPVGIAAGFDKDGKAILGLRDIGFGFVEVGSVTPEPQPGNEQPRVFRLLKDYAVINRYGFNSEGHSEVLKRIENVRQDAQESNIIGVNLGKNNLNGPNK
;
A
#
# COMPACT_ATOMS: atom_id res chain seq x y z
N VAL A 1 20.39 -5.98 5.75
CA VAL A 1 19.99 -4.79 6.57
C VAL A 1 18.54 -4.88 7.05
N ILE A 2 17.54 -5.03 6.17
CA ILE A 2 16.10 -5.00 6.55
C ILE A 2 15.69 -6.10 7.57
N HIS A 3 16.28 -7.29 7.50
CA HIS A 3 16.03 -8.38 8.47
C HIS A 3 16.53 -8.07 9.90
N LEU A 4 17.44 -7.11 10.05
CA LEU A 4 17.97 -6.68 11.34
C LEU A 4 17.07 -5.63 12.03
N LEU A 5 16.15 -5.01 11.29
CA LEU A 5 15.20 -4.04 11.81
C LEU A 5 13.92 -4.71 12.32
N ALA A 6 13.29 -4.15 13.35
CA ALA A 6 11.94 -4.53 13.75
C ALA A 6 10.97 -4.47 12.55
N ALA A 7 9.98 -5.37 12.51
CA ALA A 7 9.13 -5.58 11.33
C ALA A 7 8.40 -4.31 10.86
N GLU A 8 7.86 -3.52 11.79
CA GLU A 8 7.19 -2.26 11.44
C GLU A 8 8.18 -1.20 10.92
N ARG A 9 9.39 -1.11 11.48
CA ARG A 9 10.42 -0.18 11.02
C ARG A 9 10.91 -0.54 9.61
N ALA A 10 11.15 -1.83 9.37
CA ALA A 10 11.50 -2.35 8.06
C ALA A 10 10.41 -2.02 7.01
N HIS A 11 9.14 -2.22 7.38
CA HIS A 11 8.01 -1.92 6.53
C HIS A 11 7.91 -0.42 6.22
N ASN A 12 7.98 0.44 7.23
CA ASN A 12 7.95 1.89 7.05
C ASN A 12 9.11 2.39 6.18
N PHE A 13 10.30 1.80 6.33
CA PHE A 13 11.44 2.11 5.47
C PHE A 13 11.19 1.69 4.01
N ALA A 14 10.59 0.52 3.77
CA ALA A 14 10.23 0.08 2.42
C ALA A 14 9.22 1.04 1.76
N VAL A 15 8.16 1.42 2.48
CA VAL A 15 7.18 2.41 2.00
C VAL A 15 7.84 3.75 1.71
N LEU A 16 8.76 4.21 2.58
CA LEU A 16 9.50 5.45 2.39
C LEU A 16 10.40 5.41 1.15
N ALA A 17 11.14 4.31 0.97
CA ALA A 17 12.00 4.11 -0.19
C ALA A 17 11.18 4.07 -1.49
N SER A 18 10.01 3.42 -1.48
CA SER A 18 9.07 3.45 -2.60
C SER A 18 8.50 4.85 -2.84
N LYS A 19 8.08 5.58 -1.80
CA LYS A 19 7.61 6.98 -1.91
C LYS A 19 8.63 7.87 -2.62
N TYR A 20 9.90 7.76 -2.25
CA TYR A 20 10.98 8.54 -2.86
C TYR A 20 11.59 7.90 -4.11
N ARG A 21 10.98 6.82 -4.63
CA ARG A 21 11.40 6.14 -5.87
C ARG A 21 12.89 5.73 -5.85
N LEU A 22 13.38 5.29 -4.69
CA LEU A 22 14.77 4.87 -4.50
C LEU A 22 15.04 3.47 -5.07
N PHE A 23 13.99 2.68 -5.32
CA PHE A 23 14.09 1.44 -6.06
C PHE A 23 14.22 1.71 -7.56
N PRO A 24 15.04 0.94 -8.29
CA PRO A 24 15.17 1.12 -9.73
C PRO A 24 13.83 0.86 -10.42
N LYS A 25 13.46 1.77 -11.33
CA LYS A 25 12.31 1.56 -12.20
C LYS A 25 12.55 0.31 -13.05
N THR A 26 11.55 -0.55 -13.14
CA THR A 26 11.58 -1.72 -14.02
C THR A 26 11.77 -1.29 -15.46
N ARG A 27 12.64 -2.01 -16.18
CA ARG A 27 12.80 -1.91 -17.64
C ARG A 27 12.06 -3.03 -18.36
N TYR A 28 11.43 -3.92 -17.62
CA TYR A 28 10.62 -4.99 -18.18
C TYR A 28 9.34 -4.39 -18.72
N GLU A 29 9.05 -4.64 -19.99
CA GLU A 29 7.78 -4.31 -20.61
C GLU A 29 6.85 -5.52 -20.48
N ASP A 30 5.68 -5.31 -19.88
CA ASP A 30 4.69 -6.37 -19.71
C ASP A 30 4.24 -6.91 -21.08
N PRO A 31 4.40 -8.21 -21.37
CA PRO A 31 3.94 -8.76 -22.64
C PRO A 31 2.41 -8.79 -22.69
N GLU A 32 1.84 -8.69 -23.91
CA GLU A 32 0.39 -8.72 -24.15
C GLU A 32 -0.31 -9.93 -23.50
N LEU A 33 0.38 -11.06 -23.35
CA LEU A 33 -0.14 -12.27 -22.70
C LEU A 33 -0.54 -12.06 -21.22
N LEU A 34 0.07 -11.09 -20.54
CA LEU A 34 -0.26 -10.78 -19.13
C LEU A 34 -1.44 -9.82 -18.99
N LYS A 35 -1.92 -9.20 -20.09
CA LYS A 35 -3.03 -8.27 -20.00
C LYS A 35 -4.31 -8.98 -19.59
N VAL A 36 -5.01 -8.40 -18.61
CA VAL A 36 -6.29 -8.92 -18.12
C VAL A 36 -7.32 -7.81 -18.01
N LYS A 37 -8.59 -8.14 -18.26
CA LYS A 37 -9.71 -7.22 -18.10
C LYS A 37 -10.57 -7.67 -16.92
N ILE A 38 -10.65 -6.84 -15.89
CA ILE A 38 -11.43 -7.11 -14.67
C ILE A 38 -12.26 -5.87 -14.35
N PHE A 39 -13.56 -6.04 -14.07
CA PHE A 39 -14.50 -4.93 -13.77
C PHE A 39 -14.48 -3.79 -14.80
N GLY A 40 -14.28 -4.11 -16.08
CA GLY A 40 -14.21 -3.12 -17.16
C GLY A 40 -12.90 -2.30 -17.18
N LYS A 41 -11.92 -2.63 -16.33
CA LYS A 41 -10.57 -2.06 -16.33
C LYS A 41 -9.59 -3.02 -16.97
N GLU A 42 -8.67 -2.48 -17.75
CA GLU A 42 -7.55 -3.22 -18.33
C GLU A 42 -6.33 -3.07 -17.41
N PHE A 43 -5.70 -4.19 -17.09
CA PHE A 43 -4.48 -4.26 -16.29
C PHE A 43 -3.36 -4.73 -17.22
N SER A 44 -2.20 -4.08 -17.17
CA SER A 44 -1.04 -4.47 -17.99
C SER A 44 -0.52 -5.86 -17.60
N ASN A 45 -0.56 -6.17 -16.30
CA ASN A 45 -0.25 -7.47 -15.73
C ASN A 45 -1.15 -7.77 -14.51
N PRO A 46 -1.33 -9.05 -14.12
CA PRO A 46 -2.26 -9.43 -13.06
C PRO A 46 -1.64 -9.36 -11.66
N VAL A 47 -0.43 -8.79 -11.50
CA VAL A 47 0.30 -8.76 -10.24
C VAL A 47 0.16 -7.39 -9.59
N GLY A 48 -0.32 -7.35 -8.35
CA GLY A 48 -0.49 -6.11 -7.60
C GLY A 48 0.01 -6.17 -6.17
N ILE A 49 0.11 -4.99 -5.57
CA ILE A 49 0.34 -4.85 -4.14
C ILE A 49 -1.01 -4.84 -3.41
N ALA A 50 -1.14 -5.75 -2.46
CA ALA A 50 -2.32 -5.84 -1.61
C ALA A 50 -2.41 -4.68 -0.60
N ALA A 51 -3.63 -4.42 -0.14
CA ALA A 51 -3.88 -3.50 0.97
C ALA A 51 -3.05 -3.86 2.21
N GLY A 52 -2.81 -2.85 3.05
CA GLY A 52 -2.01 -2.94 4.25
C GLY A 52 -0.52 -2.68 4.02
N PHE A 53 -0.04 -2.69 2.78
CA PHE A 53 1.32 -2.24 2.46
C PHE A 53 1.41 -0.70 2.40
N ASP A 54 0.72 -0.06 1.45
CA ASP A 54 0.65 1.41 1.35
C ASP A 54 -0.69 1.92 1.91
N LYS A 55 -0.80 1.94 3.24
CA LYS A 55 -2.06 2.26 3.93
C LYS A 55 -2.60 3.65 3.60
N ASP A 56 -1.71 4.61 3.42
CA ASP A 56 -2.08 6.03 3.28
C ASP A 56 -1.83 6.59 1.87
N GLY A 57 -1.59 5.74 0.88
CA GLY A 57 -1.37 6.14 -0.52
C GLY A 57 -0.11 6.96 -0.76
N LYS A 58 0.96 6.70 0.00
CA LYS A 58 2.21 7.47 -0.02
C LYS A 58 3.19 7.00 -1.10
N ALA A 59 3.06 5.78 -1.59
CA ALA A 59 4.07 5.09 -2.38
C ALA A 59 3.56 4.57 -3.74
N ILE A 60 2.33 4.91 -4.12
CA ILE A 60 1.65 4.40 -5.33
C ILE A 60 2.53 4.44 -6.59
N LEU A 61 3.12 5.61 -6.91
CA LEU A 61 3.94 5.76 -8.12
C LEU A 61 5.22 4.92 -8.07
N GLY A 62 5.91 4.90 -6.94
CA GLY A 62 7.14 4.11 -6.79
C GLY A 62 6.88 2.60 -6.80
N LEU A 63 5.75 2.15 -6.25
CA LEU A 63 5.35 0.74 -6.35
C LEU A 63 5.06 0.35 -7.80
N ARG A 64 4.32 1.19 -8.53
CA ARG A 64 4.12 0.98 -9.97
C ARG A 64 5.44 0.93 -10.72
N ASP A 65 6.37 1.85 -10.44
CA ASP A 65 7.66 1.88 -11.13
C ASP A 65 8.47 0.60 -10.93
N ILE A 66 8.26 -0.14 -9.85
CA ILE A 66 8.91 -1.44 -9.61
C ILE A 66 8.28 -2.55 -10.48
N GLY A 67 7.07 -2.36 -11.02
CA GLY A 67 6.44 -3.26 -12.00
C GLY A 67 5.06 -3.79 -11.61
N PHE A 68 4.48 -3.34 -10.49
CA PHE A 68 3.12 -3.76 -10.12
C PHE A 68 2.08 -3.17 -11.08
N GLY A 69 1.23 -4.04 -11.65
CA GLY A 69 0.13 -3.64 -12.54
C GLY A 69 -1.01 -2.91 -11.83
N PHE A 70 -1.13 -3.07 -10.50
CA PHE A 70 -2.03 -2.29 -9.66
C PHE A 70 -1.54 -2.18 -8.21
N VAL A 71 -2.04 -1.16 -7.50
CA VAL A 71 -1.79 -0.95 -6.07
C VAL A 71 -3.12 -0.81 -5.35
N GLU A 72 -3.34 -1.61 -4.31
CA GLU A 72 -4.45 -1.46 -3.38
C GLU A 72 -3.97 -0.72 -2.12
N VAL A 73 -4.46 0.51 -1.91
CA VAL A 73 -4.15 1.31 -0.71
C VAL A 73 -5.11 0.99 0.43
N GLY A 74 -4.76 1.41 1.64
CA GLY A 74 -5.60 1.23 2.83
C GLY A 74 -5.23 0.02 3.68
N SER A 75 -6.09 -0.44 4.60
CA SER A 75 -7.47 0.04 4.81
C SER A 75 -7.53 1.48 5.31
N VAL A 76 -8.19 2.34 4.53
CA VAL A 76 -8.43 3.74 4.84
C VAL A 76 -9.66 3.84 5.72
N THR A 77 -9.54 4.52 6.86
CA THR A 77 -10.66 4.78 7.78
C THR A 77 -11.27 6.14 7.51
N PRO A 78 -12.55 6.38 7.89
CA PRO A 78 -13.12 7.71 7.79
C PRO A 78 -12.27 8.77 8.51
N GLU A 79 -12.09 8.60 9.81
CA GLU A 79 -11.25 9.47 10.64
C GLU A 79 -9.84 8.91 10.80
N PRO A 80 -8.82 9.74 11.08
CA PRO A 80 -7.49 9.27 11.41
C PRO A 80 -7.50 8.43 12.70
N GLN A 81 -6.69 7.37 12.73
CA GLN A 81 -6.48 6.60 13.96
C GLN A 81 -5.09 5.94 14.00
N PRO A 82 -4.47 5.81 15.19
CA PRO A 82 -3.11 5.30 15.33
C PRO A 82 -2.99 3.77 15.17
N GLY A 83 -4.11 3.04 15.29
CA GLY A 83 -4.16 1.59 15.39
C GLY A 83 -3.76 1.07 16.78
N ASN A 84 -3.47 -0.23 16.89
CA ASN A 84 -3.11 -0.88 18.15
C ASN A 84 -1.68 -0.52 18.60
N GLU A 85 -1.37 -0.70 19.89
CA GLU A 85 -0.02 -0.47 20.42
C GLU A 85 1.04 -1.39 19.78
N GLN A 86 2.27 -0.88 19.68
CA GLN A 86 3.42 -1.65 19.21
C GLN A 86 4.03 -2.49 20.36
N PRO A 87 4.63 -3.67 20.07
CA PRO A 87 4.80 -4.29 18.76
C PRO A 87 3.53 -5.02 18.28
N ARG A 88 3.22 -4.85 16.99
CA ARG A 88 1.97 -5.32 16.35
C ARG A 88 2.16 -6.01 15.01
N VAL A 89 3.40 -6.24 14.58
CA VAL A 89 3.74 -7.02 13.39
C VAL A 89 4.99 -7.85 13.67
N PHE A 90 4.94 -9.12 13.28
CA PHE A 90 5.96 -10.13 13.59
C PHE A 90 6.25 -10.94 12.34
N ARG A 91 7.53 -11.19 12.05
CA ARG A 91 7.98 -12.05 10.96
C ARG A 91 8.33 -13.42 11.50
N LEU A 92 7.71 -14.45 10.95
CA LEU A 92 7.97 -15.86 11.23
C LEU A 92 8.81 -16.40 10.08
N LEU A 93 10.14 -16.20 10.16
CA LEU A 93 11.04 -16.44 9.03
C LEU A 93 11.08 -17.90 8.58
N LYS A 94 10.98 -18.85 9.53
CA LYS A 94 11.00 -20.29 9.21
C LYS A 94 9.73 -20.74 8.47
N ASP A 95 8.62 -20.05 8.72
CA ASP A 95 7.30 -20.36 8.17
C ASP A 95 6.97 -19.51 6.93
N TYR A 96 7.91 -18.66 6.48
CA TYR A 96 7.69 -17.68 5.42
C TYR A 96 6.41 -16.83 5.65
N ALA A 97 6.12 -16.50 6.91
CA ALA A 97 4.86 -15.91 7.32
C ALA A 97 5.02 -14.58 8.09
N VAL A 98 3.92 -13.82 8.14
CA VAL A 98 3.80 -12.58 8.92
C VAL A 98 2.50 -12.62 9.70
N ILE A 99 2.57 -12.31 10.99
CA ILE A 99 1.39 -12.06 11.83
C ILE A 99 1.33 -10.58 12.15
N ASN A 100 0.15 -9.97 12.05
CA ASN A 100 -0.05 -8.59 12.45
C ASN A 100 -1.38 -8.40 13.19
N ARG A 101 -1.42 -7.33 13.98
CA ARG A 101 -2.59 -6.82 14.70
C ARG A 101 -2.60 -5.30 14.62
N TYR A 102 -2.50 -4.74 13.42
CA TYR A 102 -2.36 -3.30 13.23
C TYR A 102 -3.55 -2.48 13.76
N GLY A 103 -4.78 -3.00 13.63
CA GLY A 103 -5.99 -2.28 14.05
C GLY A 103 -6.30 -1.06 13.18
N PHE A 104 -6.13 -1.17 11.84
CA PHE A 104 -6.39 -0.10 10.86
C PHE A 104 -5.75 1.25 11.24
N ASN A 105 -4.43 1.29 11.44
CA ASN A 105 -3.74 2.58 11.52
C ASN A 105 -3.84 3.30 10.16
N SER A 106 -4.37 4.52 10.17
CA SER A 106 -4.73 5.27 8.95
C SER A 106 -4.72 6.77 9.25
N GLU A 107 -4.30 7.58 8.29
CA GLU A 107 -4.33 9.05 8.35
C GLU A 107 -5.70 9.66 8.00
N GLY A 108 -6.71 8.82 7.74
CA GLY A 108 -8.07 9.24 7.44
C GLY A 108 -8.33 9.47 5.95
N HIS A 109 -9.60 9.39 5.56
CA HIS A 109 -9.97 9.38 4.13
C HIS A 109 -9.62 10.68 3.41
N SER A 110 -9.70 11.81 4.12
CA SER A 110 -9.45 13.14 3.55
C SER A 110 -8.00 13.29 3.08
N GLU A 111 -7.03 12.81 3.86
CA GLU A 111 -5.61 12.90 3.49
C GLU A 111 -5.24 11.88 2.40
N VAL A 112 -5.81 10.67 2.45
CA VAL A 112 -5.58 9.66 1.41
C VAL A 112 -6.17 10.09 0.08
N LEU A 113 -7.37 10.67 0.08
CA LEU A 113 -8.01 11.19 -1.14
C LEU A 113 -7.13 12.23 -1.83
N LYS A 114 -6.62 13.23 -1.10
CA LYS A 114 -5.72 14.26 -1.65
C LYS A 114 -4.50 13.64 -2.34
N ARG A 115 -3.91 12.59 -1.74
CA ARG A 115 -2.74 11.91 -2.34
C ARG A 115 -3.10 11.15 -3.59
N ILE A 116 -4.24 10.46 -3.62
CA ILE A 116 -4.72 9.77 -4.81
C ILE A 116 -5.01 10.77 -5.93
N GLU A 117 -5.63 11.92 -5.62
CA GLU A 117 -5.89 12.99 -6.58
C GLU A 117 -4.60 13.51 -7.20
N ASN A 118 -3.58 13.80 -6.39
CA ASN A 118 -2.26 14.22 -6.88
C ASN A 118 -1.63 13.14 -7.79
N VAL A 119 -1.69 11.87 -7.39
CA VAL A 119 -1.19 10.76 -8.21
C VAL A 119 -1.92 10.66 -9.55
N ARG A 120 -3.23 10.93 -9.59
CA ARG A 120 -4.02 10.92 -10.84
C ARG A 120 -3.73 12.11 -11.75
N GLN A 121 -3.29 13.23 -11.20
CA GLN A 121 -2.84 14.38 -11.99
C GLN A 121 -1.46 14.12 -12.62
N ASP A 122 -0.55 13.49 -11.85
CA ASP A 122 0.83 13.24 -12.28
C ASP A 122 0.98 12.05 -13.25
N ALA A 123 0.08 11.08 -13.19
CA ALA A 123 0.16 9.87 -14.01
C ALA A 123 -0.90 9.86 -15.11
N GLN A 124 -0.46 9.52 -16.33
CA GLN A 124 -1.40 9.13 -17.40
C GLN A 124 -2.29 7.96 -16.95
N GLU A 125 -3.42 7.80 -17.64
CA GLU A 125 -4.60 6.98 -17.31
C GLU A 125 -4.35 5.50 -16.93
N SER A 126 -3.14 4.98 -17.07
CA SER A 126 -2.79 3.56 -16.92
C SER A 126 -2.60 3.06 -15.48
N ASN A 127 -2.82 3.90 -14.45
CA ASN A 127 -2.67 3.47 -13.05
C ASN A 127 -3.98 2.92 -12.48
N ILE A 128 -4.07 1.60 -12.30
CA ILE A 128 -5.16 1.00 -11.52
C ILE A 128 -4.83 1.11 -10.03
N ILE A 129 -5.67 1.86 -9.31
CA ILE A 129 -5.58 2.07 -7.86
C ILE A 129 -6.84 1.50 -7.24
N GLY A 130 -6.68 0.46 -6.41
CA GLY A 130 -7.72 -0.03 -5.51
C GLY A 130 -7.69 0.74 -4.20
N VAL A 131 -8.85 0.98 -3.59
CA VAL A 131 -8.95 1.66 -2.28
C VAL A 131 -9.70 0.76 -1.33
N ASN A 132 -8.98 0.18 -0.38
CA ASN A 132 -9.56 -0.63 0.67
C ASN A 132 -10.11 0.29 1.76
N LEU A 133 -11.39 0.15 2.12
CA LEU A 133 -12.06 0.97 3.12
C LEU A 133 -12.33 0.16 4.38
N GLY A 134 -12.01 0.75 5.53
CA GLY A 134 -12.28 0.19 6.86
C GLY A 134 -13.07 1.16 7.71
N LYS A 135 -13.74 0.67 8.74
CA LYS A 135 -14.41 1.53 9.73
C LYS A 135 -13.45 1.91 10.87
N ASN A 136 -13.67 3.07 11.48
CA ASN A 136 -12.96 3.42 12.71
C ASN A 136 -13.29 2.45 13.86
N ASN A 137 -12.36 2.31 14.80
CA ASN A 137 -12.64 1.63 16.07
C ASN A 137 -13.42 2.57 17.01
N LEU A 138 -14.63 2.17 17.39
CA LEU A 138 -15.52 2.96 18.26
C LEU A 138 -15.21 2.82 19.77
N ASN A 139 -14.23 1.97 20.12
CA ASN A 139 -13.80 1.69 21.49
C ASN A 139 -12.49 2.40 21.88
N GLY A 140 -12.06 3.41 21.10
CA GLY A 140 -10.89 4.23 21.41
C GLY A 140 -11.14 5.24 22.54
N PRO A 141 -10.08 5.83 23.12
CA PRO A 141 -10.13 6.63 24.35
C PRO A 141 -10.86 8.00 24.21
N ASN A 142 -11.36 8.35 23.03
CA ASN A 142 -12.11 9.59 22.79
C ASN A 142 -13.63 9.32 22.79
N LYS A 143 -14.12 8.73 23.87
CA LYS A 143 -15.50 8.88 24.34
C LYS A 143 -15.48 9.54 25.71
#